data_AF-A0A960H6C7-F1
#
_entry.id   AF-A0A960H6C7-F1
#
_cell.length_a   1.000
_cell.length_b   1.000
_cell.length_c   1.000
_cell.angle_alpha   90.00
_cell.angle_beta   90.00
_cell.angle_gamma   90.00
#
_symmetry.space_group_name_H-M   'P 1'
#
loop_
_entity.id
_entity.type
_entity.pdbx_description
1 polymer ?
#
loop_
_entity_poly.entity_id
_entity_poly.type
_entity_poly.pdbx_seq_one_letter_code
_entity_poly.pdbx_strand_id
1 'polypeptide(L)' 'MTDPAGDDGRTRCDWAASQSVLYRDYHDQEWGRELRGRVALFERMSLEAFQSGLSWLIILRKRDNFR' A
#
# COMPACT_ATOMS: atom_id res chain seq x y z
N MET A 1 7.54 -8.09 -21.92
CA MET A 1 6.23 -7.72 -21.36
C MET A 1 6.43 -6.35 -20.76
N THR A 2 6.20 -5.31 -21.54
CA THR A 2 6.49 -3.93 -21.17
C THR A 2 5.24 -3.40 -20.50
N ASP A 3 5.25 -3.27 -19.18
CA ASP A 3 4.15 -2.60 -18.48
C ASP A 3 4.00 -1.19 -19.03
N PRO A 4 2.78 -0.75 -19.38
CA PRO A 4 2.57 0.63 -19.77
C PRO A 4 2.94 1.49 -18.54
N ALA A 5 3.98 2.30 -18.71
CA ALA A 5 4.28 3.35 -17.75
C ALA A 5 2.98 4.12 -17.47
N GLY A 6 2.66 4.34 -16.19
CA GLY A 6 1.47 5.11 -15.83
C GLY A 6 1.53 6.52 -16.43
N ASP A 7 0.44 7.28 -16.34
CA ASP A 7 0.35 8.65 -16.88
C ASP A 7 1.48 9.61 -16.43
N ASP A 8 2.19 9.25 -15.35
CA ASP A 8 3.35 9.95 -14.78
C ASP A 8 4.72 9.40 -15.24
N GLY A 9 4.75 8.51 -16.22
CA GLY A 9 5.97 7.91 -16.77
C GLY A 9 6.64 6.87 -15.87
N ARG A 10 5.99 6.43 -14.78
CA ARG A 10 6.55 5.45 -13.84
C ARG A 10 6.04 4.04 -14.11
N THR A 11 6.97 3.08 -14.15
CA THR A 11 6.65 1.65 -14.07
C THR A 11 6.43 1.24 -12.62
N ARG A 12 5.35 0.49 -12.34
CA ARG A 12 4.98 0.02 -11.01
C ARG A 12 4.66 -1.46 -11.07
N CYS A 13 4.63 -2.13 -9.92
CA CYS A 13 4.07 -3.47 -9.84
C CYS A 13 2.62 -3.49 -10.32
N ASP A 14 2.19 -4.59 -10.95
CA ASP A 14 0.86 -4.77 -11.53
C ASP A 14 -0.27 -4.38 -10.57
N TRP A 15 -0.14 -4.78 -9.30
CA TRP A 15 -1.14 -4.50 -8.27
C TRP A 15 -1.27 -3.01 -7.93
N ALA A 16 -0.21 -2.21 -8.11
CA ALA A 16 -0.20 -0.78 -7.88
C ALA A 16 -0.61 0.01 -9.13
N ALA A 17 -0.36 -0.53 -10.33
CA ALA A 17 -0.67 0.13 -11.60
C ALA A 17 -2.18 0.22 -11.87
N SER A 18 -2.98 -0.78 -11.44
CA SER A 18 -4.35 -0.94 -11.94
C SER A 18 -5.48 -0.54 -10.96
N GLN A 19 -5.20 -0.12 -9.72
CA GLN A 19 -6.21 -0.27 -8.65
C GLN A 19 -6.67 0.95 -7.82
N SER A 20 -6.00 2.11 -7.79
CA SER A 20 -6.50 3.38 -7.18
C SER A 20 -5.33 4.35 -7.01
N VAL A 21 -5.58 5.66 -6.97
CA VAL A 21 -4.58 6.67 -6.55
C VAL A 21 -4.02 6.34 -5.16
N LEU A 22 -4.87 5.90 -4.22
CA LEU A 22 -4.45 5.52 -2.86
C LEU A 22 -3.45 4.34 -2.87
N TYR A 23 -3.63 3.38 -3.78
CA TYR A 23 -2.69 2.26 -3.94
C TYR A 23 -1.37 2.70 -4.54
N ARG A 24 -1.43 3.59 -5.55
CA ARG A 24 -0.23 4.17 -6.16
C ARG A 24 0.59 4.95 -5.14
N ASP A 25 -0.07 5.78 -4.35
CA ASP A 25 0.60 6.59 -3.32
C ASP A 25 1.21 5.71 -2.24
N TYR A 26 0.45 4.73 -1.74
CA TYR A 26 0.96 3.76 -0.77
C TYR A 26 2.15 2.97 -1.33
N HIS A 27 2.06 2.48 -2.57
CA HIS A 27 3.15 1.77 -3.24
C HIS A 27 4.40 2.65 -3.35
N ASP A 28 4.26 3.86 -3.86
CA ASP A 28 5.38 4.74 -4.16
C ASP A 28 6.05 5.30 -2.89
N GLN A 29 5.28 5.52 -1.83
CA GLN A 29 5.74 6.26 -0.65
C GLN A 29 5.95 5.39 0.58
N GLU A 30 5.27 4.25 0.70
CA GLU A 30 5.26 3.44 1.93
C GLU A 30 5.66 1.98 1.72
N TRP A 31 5.32 1.37 0.59
CA TRP A 31 5.56 -0.05 0.37
C TRP A 31 7.04 -0.32 0.05
N GLY A 32 7.62 -1.35 0.68
CA GLY A 32 9.03 -1.71 0.52
C GLY A 32 10.04 -0.70 1.11
N ARG A 33 9.57 0.42 1.68
CA ARG A 33 10.44 1.37 2.38
C ARG A 33 10.75 0.87 3.79
N GLU A 34 11.96 1.15 4.24
CA GLU A 34 12.39 0.78 5.58
C GLU A 34 11.52 1.45 6.65
N LEU A 35 10.96 0.64 7.54
CA LEU A 35 10.15 1.09 8.67
C LEU A 35 10.90 0.81 9.97
N ARG A 36 11.06 1.83 10.81
CA ARG A 36 11.80 1.74 12.08
C ARG A 36 10.92 2.16 13.25
N GLY A 37 11.23 1.60 14.42
CA GLY A 37 10.56 1.92 15.67
C GLY A 37 9.38 1.01 15.98
N ARG A 38 9.22 0.69 17.28
CA ARG A 38 8.25 -0.30 17.78
C ARG A 38 6.80 0.04 17.41
N VAL A 39 6.40 1.30 17.55
CA VAL A 39 5.01 1.72 17.30
C VAL A 39 4.66 1.60 15.82
N ALA A 40 5.53 2.10 14.94
CA ALA A 40 5.31 2.04 13.49
C ALA A 40 5.27 0.59 12.99
N LEU A 41 6.19 -0.25 13.46
CA LEU A 41 6.19 -1.68 13.14
C LEU A 41 4.92 -2.38 13.65
N PHE A 42 4.47 -2.06 14.87
CA PHE A 42 3.24 -2.62 15.42
C PHE A 42 1.99 -2.17 14.66
N GLU A 43 1.89 -0.90 14.25
CA GLU A 43 0.80 -0.39 13.40
C GLU A 43 0.76 -1.17 12.09
N ARG A 44 1.90 -1.30 11.38
CA ARG A 44 1.94 -2.04 10.11
C ARG A 44 1.54 -3.50 10.29
N MET A 45 2.12 -4.18 11.27
CA MET A 45 1.80 -5.59 11.57
C MET A 45 0.32 -5.78 11.90
N SER A 46 -0.28 -4.86 12.66
CA SER A 46 -1.71 -4.93 13.00
C SER A 46 -2.58 -4.76 11.76
N LEU A 47 -2.26 -3.79 10.88
CA LEU A 47 -2.99 -3.60 9.63
C LEU A 47 -2.94 -4.84 8.74
N GLU A 48 -1.78 -5.49 8.62
CA GLU A 48 -1.63 -6.77 7.88
C GLU A 48 -2.51 -7.88 8.47
N ALA A 49 -2.60 -7.99 9.81
CA ALA A 49 -3.44 -8.99 10.44
C ALA A 49 -4.94 -8.82 10.09
N PHE A 50 -5.42 -7.57 10.04
CA PHE A 50 -6.80 -7.25 9.67
C PHE A 50 -7.11 -7.45 8.18
N GLN A 51 -6.10 -7.66 7.33
CA GLN A 51 -6.31 -7.89 5.89
C GLN A 51 -6.91 -9.27 5.58
N SER A 52 -6.89 -10.21 6.52
CA SER A 52 -7.36 -11.60 6.31
C SER A 52 -8.74 -11.68 5.65
N GLY A 53 -8.78 -12.08 4.37
CA GLY A 53 -10.01 -12.20 3.58
C GLY A 53 -10.55 -10.91 2.96
N LEU A 54 -9.83 -9.79 3.06
CA LEU A 54 -10.18 -8.48 2.52
C LEU A 54 -9.15 -8.02 1.48
N SER A 55 -9.50 -7.05 0.62
CA SER A 55 -8.48 -6.37 -0.17
C SER A 55 -7.68 -5.41 0.69
N TRP A 56 -6.38 -5.24 0.39
CA TRP A 56 -5.54 -4.26 1.10
C TRP A 56 -6.08 -2.82 0.95
N LEU A 57 -6.80 -2.52 -0.12
CA LEU A 57 -7.45 -1.22 -0.33
C LEU A 57 -8.51 -0.92 0.73
N ILE A 58 -9.21 -1.94 1.22
CA ILE A 58 -10.16 -1.78 2.34
C ILE A 58 -9.41 -1.37 3.60
N ILE A 59 -8.27 -2.02 3.88
CA ILE A 59 -7.45 -1.71 5.05
C ILE A 59 -6.89 -0.29 4.96
N LEU A 60 -6.31 0.10 3.82
CA LEU A 60 -5.79 1.47 3.63
C LEU A 60 -6.87 2.54 3.80
N ARG A 61 -8.09 2.30 3.31
CA ARG A 61 -9.23 3.22 3.50
C ARG A 61 -9.69 3.33 4.95
N LYS A 62 -9.47 2.30 5.77
CA LYS A 62 -9.87 2.26 7.19
C LYS A 62 -8.73 2.58 8.14
N ARG A 63 -7.50 2.76 7.65
CA ARG A 63 -6.29 2.99 8.45
C ARG A 63 -6.46 4.06 9.52
N ASP A 64 -7.05 5.20 9.17
CA ASP A 64 -7.24 6.31 10.12
C ASP A 64 -8.20 5.96 11.26
N ASN A 65 -9.07 4.97 11.09
CA ASN A 65 -9.96 4.50 12.15
C ASN A 65 -9.27 3.56 13.16
N PHE A 66 -8.05 3.09 12.86
CA PHE A 66 -7.24 2.26 13.76
C PHE A 66 -6.27 3.07 14.63
N ARG A 67 -6.23 4.40 14.44
CA ARG A 67 -5.37 5.34 15.16
C ARG A 67 -6.14 5.99 16.31
#